data_AF-A0A2R6M206-F1
#
_entry.id   AF-A0A2R6M206-F1
#
_cell.length_a   1.000
_cell.length_b   1.000
_cell.length_c   1.000
_cell.angle_alpha   90.00
_cell.angle_beta   90.00
_cell.angle_gamma   90.00
#
_symmetry.space_group_name_H-M   'P 1'
#
loop_
_entity.id
_entity.type
_entity.pdbx_description
1 polymer ?
#
loop_
_entity_poly.entity_id
_entity_poly.type
_entity_poly.pdbx_seq_one_letter_code
_entity_poly.pdbx_strand_id
1 'polypeptide(L)'
;MNVTRVADPDDGDVSYKKVELHLWHTNCWMLEVTDDLPGTHVLEKSLYPTDEQVKADLLLVSDGEVPIAEFIEAIDDHTAVDEVAVLKQSEERARVVVNYDRNTSIVPDMVNSEFMPVEPVYITGGVEYWTVLVKADQLGDEVESMREEYDVDIDAIHQADPEENVEFADFVDQVYDRLSDRQTESLVEAQRIGYYNWPREVSANEVADRLDVSNPTVLEHLRKGEQKVLNLFLDKLGRRKGEYR
;
A
#
# COMPACT_ATOMS: atom_id res chain seq x y z
N MET A 1 -30.85 -4.46 9.65
CA MET A 1 -29.68 -3.92 8.93
C MET A 1 -29.80 -2.42 8.96
N ASN A 2 -29.04 -1.76 9.84
CA ASN A 2 -28.91 -0.31 9.83
C ASN A 2 -27.62 -0.02 9.07
N VAL A 3 -27.75 0.47 7.84
CA VAL A 3 -26.61 1.01 7.10
C VAL A 3 -26.48 2.46 7.55
N THR A 4 -25.47 2.77 8.35
CA THR A 4 -25.09 4.15 8.66
C THR A 4 -24.28 4.67 7.49
N ARG A 5 -24.71 5.78 6.89
CA ARG A 5 -23.93 6.48 5.87
C ARG A 5 -23.16 7.57 6.61
N VAL A 6 -21.84 7.55 6.49
CA VAL A 6 -20.99 8.67 6.94
C VAL A 6 -21.44 9.89 6.13
N ALA A 7 -22.21 10.77 6.76
CA ALA A 7 -22.70 12.00 6.14
C ALA A 7 -21.71 13.15 6.40
N ASP A 8 -21.91 14.24 5.66
CA ASP A 8 -21.23 15.54 5.76
C ASP A 8 -20.93 15.91 7.25
N PRO A 9 -19.75 16.49 7.59
CA PRO A 9 -19.29 16.66 8.97
C PRO A 9 -20.22 17.44 9.90
N ASP A 10 -21.20 18.17 9.36
CA ASP A 10 -22.18 18.95 10.09
C ASP A 10 -23.37 18.13 10.65
N ASP A 11 -23.56 16.86 10.25
CA ASP A 11 -24.76 16.08 10.62
C ASP A 11 -24.59 15.18 11.86
N GLY A 12 -23.41 15.21 12.50
CA GLY A 12 -23.16 14.54 13.78
C GLY A 12 -23.25 13.00 13.76
N ASP A 13 -23.32 12.39 12.58
CA ASP A 13 -23.29 10.93 12.41
C ASP A 13 -21.85 10.43 12.20
N VAL A 14 -21.59 9.18 12.59
CA VAL A 14 -20.26 8.55 12.78
C VAL A 14 -19.22 9.00 11.74
N SER A 15 -18.23 9.78 12.16
CA SER A 15 -17.07 10.16 11.32
C SER A 15 -15.90 9.19 11.54
N TYR A 16 -15.23 8.81 10.45
CA TYR A 16 -13.99 8.04 10.49
C TYR A 16 -12.80 8.95 10.24
N LYS A 17 -11.64 8.55 10.78
CA LYS A 17 -10.35 9.19 10.53
C LYS A 17 -9.40 8.18 9.93
N LYS A 18 -8.68 8.60 8.90
CA LYS A 18 -7.51 7.91 8.38
C LYS A 18 -6.29 8.46 9.14
N VAL A 19 -5.55 7.59 9.79
CA VAL A 19 -4.42 7.95 10.65
C VAL A 19 -3.18 7.28 10.12
N GLU A 20 -2.15 8.08 9.89
CA GLU A 20 -0.80 7.63 9.61
C GLU A 20 -0.05 7.65 10.95
N LEU A 21 0.51 6.50 11.31
CA LEU A 21 1.26 6.34 12.54
C LEU A 21 2.47 5.46 12.28
N HIS A 22 3.50 5.65 13.09
CA HIS A 22 4.61 4.72 13.15
C HIS A 22 4.78 4.21 14.57
N LEU A 23 5.32 3.00 14.66
CA LEU A 23 5.50 2.35 15.94
C LEU A 23 6.75 1.50 15.99
N TRP A 24 7.19 1.28 17.22
CA TRP A 24 8.28 0.39 17.58
C TRP A 24 7.85 -0.53 18.73
N HIS A 25 8.28 -1.79 18.65
CA HIS A 25 8.05 -2.76 19.72
C HIS A 25 9.17 -3.79 19.81
N THR A 26 9.36 -4.36 21.00
CA THR A 26 10.46 -5.31 21.25
C THR A 26 10.22 -6.66 20.59
N ASN A 27 11.32 -7.37 20.28
CA ASN A 27 11.36 -8.74 19.76
C ASN A 27 10.81 -8.92 18.34
N CYS A 28 10.40 -7.84 17.66
CA CYS A 28 9.93 -7.91 16.29
C CYS A 28 11.08 -8.16 15.33
N TRP A 29 11.09 -9.33 14.69
CA TRP A 29 12.12 -9.67 13.72
C TRP A 29 12.19 -8.66 12.55
N MET A 30 11.05 -8.10 12.14
CA MET A 30 11.00 -7.13 11.04
C MET A 30 11.71 -5.83 11.41
N LEU A 31 11.57 -5.39 12.66
CA LEU A 31 12.28 -4.21 13.16
C LEU A 31 13.77 -4.50 13.32
N GLU A 32 14.12 -5.58 14.00
CA GLU A 32 15.52 -5.91 14.29
C GLU A 32 16.33 -6.10 13.01
N VAL A 33 15.83 -6.90 12.06
CA VAL A 33 16.56 -7.17 10.81
C VAL A 33 16.68 -5.90 9.94
N THR A 34 15.65 -5.06 9.88
CA THR A 34 15.73 -3.83 9.05
C THR A 34 16.53 -2.70 9.71
N ASP A 35 16.70 -2.71 11.03
CA ASP A 35 17.63 -1.83 11.75
C ASP A 35 19.09 -2.27 11.53
N ASP A 36 19.35 -3.57 11.64
CA ASP A 36 20.68 -4.16 11.45
C ASP A 36 21.17 -4.10 9.99
N LEU A 37 20.25 -4.08 9.02
CA LEU A 37 20.54 -4.04 7.59
C LEU A 37 19.96 -2.76 6.93
N PRO A 38 20.68 -1.62 6.98
CA PRO A 38 20.23 -0.38 6.37
C PRO A 38 19.95 -0.50 4.86
N GLY A 39 18.90 0.17 4.38
CA GLY A 39 18.47 0.07 2.98
C GLY A 39 17.75 -1.24 2.66
N THR A 40 17.21 -1.91 3.68
CA THR A 40 16.26 -3.01 3.51
C THR A 40 14.87 -2.58 3.95
N HIS A 41 13.87 -3.14 3.27
CA HIS A 41 12.47 -2.78 3.44
C HIS A 41 11.60 -4.02 3.34
N VAL A 42 10.66 -4.15 4.27
CA VAL A 42 9.59 -5.16 4.24
C VAL A 42 8.28 -4.46 3.88
N LEU A 43 7.60 -4.98 2.85
CA LEU A 43 6.23 -4.58 2.54
C LEU A 43 5.30 -5.75 2.82
N GLU A 44 4.41 -5.58 3.78
CA GLU A 44 3.43 -6.60 4.14
C GLU A 44 2.28 -6.59 3.14
N LYS A 45 2.13 -7.68 2.38
CA LYS A 45 0.99 -7.83 1.47
C LYS A 45 -0.22 -8.36 2.19
N SER A 46 -0.02 -9.36 3.04
CA SER A 46 -1.07 -9.98 3.82
C SER A 46 -0.48 -10.67 5.03
N LEU A 47 -1.14 -10.51 6.17
CA LEU A 47 -0.79 -11.14 7.43
C LEU A 47 -1.99 -11.92 7.94
N TYR A 48 -1.74 -13.15 8.36
CA TYR A 48 -2.76 -14.02 8.91
C TYR A 48 -2.30 -14.51 10.28
N PRO A 49 -2.73 -13.85 11.37
CA PRO A 49 -2.51 -14.37 12.70
C PRO A 49 -3.33 -15.65 12.88
N THR A 50 -2.67 -16.70 13.38
CA THR A 50 -3.29 -17.95 13.81
C THR A 50 -3.13 -18.09 15.33
N ASP A 51 -3.62 -19.18 15.90
CA ASP A 51 -3.47 -19.42 17.33
C ASP A 51 -2.01 -19.57 17.76
N GLU A 52 -1.15 -20.13 16.89
CA GLU A 52 0.24 -20.48 17.20
C GLU A 52 1.27 -19.52 16.62
N GLN A 53 1.01 -18.96 15.44
CA GLN A 53 2.00 -18.22 14.64
C GLN A 53 1.32 -17.15 13.78
N VAL A 54 2.10 -16.26 13.19
CA VAL A 54 1.64 -15.37 12.11
C VAL A 54 2.21 -15.87 10.78
N LYS A 55 1.35 -15.92 9.76
CA LYS A 55 1.75 -16.23 8.38
C LYS A 55 1.72 -14.96 7.54
N ALA A 56 2.85 -14.57 6.97
CA ALA A 56 3.01 -13.34 6.22
C ALA A 56 3.35 -13.60 4.75
N ASP A 57 2.66 -12.93 3.83
CA ASP A 57 3.09 -12.76 2.43
C ASP A 57 3.78 -11.41 2.31
N LEU A 58 5.09 -11.42 2.06
CA LEU A 58 5.94 -10.24 2.14
C LEU A 58 6.62 -9.98 0.79
N LEU A 59 6.75 -8.69 0.46
CA LEU A 59 7.69 -8.23 -0.54
C LEU A 59 8.88 -7.58 0.15
N LEU A 60 10.04 -8.22 0.03
CA LEU A 60 11.32 -7.68 0.46
C LEU A 60 11.91 -6.83 -0.65
N VAL A 61 12.45 -5.67 -0.28
CA VAL A 61 13.18 -4.77 -1.17
C VAL A 61 14.49 -4.41 -0.49
N SER A 62 15.59 -4.46 -1.24
CA SER A 62 16.85 -3.86 -0.83
C SER A 62 17.28 -2.84 -1.87
N ASP A 63 17.44 -1.60 -1.42
CA ASP A 63 17.88 -0.45 -2.22
C ASP A 63 19.28 0.05 -1.81
N GLY A 64 19.91 -0.61 -0.83
CA GLY A 64 21.24 -0.32 -0.32
C GLY A 64 22.34 -1.23 -0.87
N GLU A 65 23.42 -1.35 -0.11
CA GLU A 65 24.55 -2.22 -0.42
C GLU A 65 24.32 -3.69 -0.02
N VAL A 66 23.26 -3.95 0.76
CA VAL A 66 22.91 -5.28 1.27
C VAL A 66 22.34 -6.14 0.14
N PRO A 67 22.95 -7.27 -0.22
CA PRO A 67 22.36 -8.18 -1.20
C PRO A 67 21.03 -8.75 -0.67
N ILE A 68 20.03 -8.87 -1.53
CA ILE A 68 18.72 -9.44 -1.11
C ILE A 68 18.85 -10.85 -0.49
N ALA A 69 19.87 -11.62 -0.89
CA ALA A 69 20.13 -12.95 -0.35
C ALA A 69 20.59 -12.89 1.12
N GLU A 70 21.41 -11.91 1.48
CA GLU A 70 21.85 -11.66 2.86
C GLU A 70 20.66 -11.21 3.72
N PHE A 71 19.78 -10.36 3.18
CA PHE A 71 18.55 -9.98 3.87
C PHE A 71 17.64 -11.20 4.13
N ILE A 72 17.44 -12.08 3.15
CA ILE A 72 16.65 -13.32 3.34
C ILE A 72 17.29 -14.23 4.39
N GLU A 73 18.61 -14.40 4.37
CA GLU A 73 19.35 -15.23 5.33
C GLU A 73 19.22 -14.69 6.75
N ALA A 74 19.32 -13.37 6.93
CA ALA A 74 19.11 -12.74 8.24
C ALA A 74 17.69 -12.95 8.80
N ILE A 75 16.67 -13.02 7.93
CA ILE A 75 15.30 -13.34 8.34
C ILE A 75 15.20 -14.81 8.76
N ASP A 76 15.75 -15.74 7.96
CA ASP A 76 15.71 -17.18 8.25
C ASP A 76 16.48 -17.55 9.53
N ASP A 77 17.57 -16.84 9.82
CA ASP A 77 18.38 -17.04 11.03
C ASP A 77 17.76 -16.42 12.30
N HIS A 78 16.72 -15.60 12.17
CA HIS A 78 16.12 -14.90 13.30
C HIS A 78 15.32 -15.85 14.20
N THR A 79 15.50 -15.77 15.53
CA THR A 79 14.93 -16.76 16.47
C THR A 79 13.41 -16.79 16.54
N ALA A 80 12.75 -15.69 16.15
CA ALA A 80 11.30 -15.61 16.08
C ALA A 80 10.72 -16.20 14.78
N VAL A 81 11.56 -16.49 13.78
CA VAL A 81 11.13 -16.99 12.47
C VAL A 81 11.22 -18.52 12.46
N ASP A 82 10.12 -19.17 12.08
CA ASP A 82 10.04 -20.63 11.99
C ASP A 82 10.39 -21.14 10.59
N GLU A 83 10.00 -20.39 9.55
CA GLU A 83 10.18 -20.79 8.15
C GLU A 83 10.13 -19.58 7.21
N VAL A 84 11.06 -19.55 6.26
CA VAL A 84 11.03 -18.63 5.10
C VAL A 84 10.92 -19.42 3.79
N ALA A 85 9.85 -19.18 3.04
CA ALA A 85 9.63 -19.74 1.71
C ALA A 85 9.76 -18.67 0.62
N VAL A 86 10.85 -18.71 -0.15
CA VAL A 86 11.08 -17.76 -1.26
C VAL A 86 10.28 -18.16 -2.51
N LEU A 87 9.29 -17.35 -2.86
CA LEU A 87 8.43 -17.57 -4.03
C LEU A 87 9.06 -17.04 -5.32
N LYS A 88 9.76 -15.91 -5.22
CA LYS A 88 10.45 -15.26 -6.34
C LYS A 88 11.57 -14.37 -5.81
N GLN A 89 12.68 -14.35 -6.51
CA GLN A 89 13.83 -13.50 -6.18
C GLN A 89 14.41 -12.84 -7.44
N SER A 90 14.92 -11.63 -7.27
CA SER A 90 15.72 -10.84 -8.21
C SER A 90 16.93 -10.28 -7.47
N GLU A 91 17.72 -9.35 -8.03
CA GLU A 91 18.88 -8.79 -7.31
C GLU A 91 18.48 -7.88 -6.13
N GLU A 92 17.39 -7.11 -6.29
CA GLU A 92 16.97 -6.09 -5.32
C GLU A 92 15.66 -6.43 -4.61
N ARG A 93 14.98 -7.52 -5.02
CA ARG A 93 13.63 -7.84 -4.51
C ARG A 93 13.40 -9.32 -4.37
N ALA A 94 12.62 -9.69 -3.36
CA ALA A 94 12.09 -11.04 -3.21
C ALA A 94 10.64 -11.03 -2.72
N ARG A 95 9.83 -11.96 -3.19
CA ARG A 95 8.54 -12.28 -2.57
C ARG A 95 8.72 -13.54 -1.76
N VAL A 96 8.38 -13.47 -0.49
CA VAL A 96 8.56 -14.57 0.47
C VAL A 96 7.27 -14.80 1.25
N VAL A 97 7.10 -16.02 1.73
CA VAL A 97 6.13 -16.34 2.79
C VAL A 97 6.93 -16.63 4.05
N VAL A 98 6.58 -15.96 5.15
CA VAL A 98 7.26 -16.11 6.44
C VAL A 98 6.26 -16.59 7.50
N ASN A 99 6.63 -17.63 8.22
CA ASN A 99 5.94 -18.11 9.41
C ASN A 99 6.78 -17.71 10.62
N TYR A 100 6.19 -17.06 11.61
CA TYR A 100 6.92 -16.56 12.78
C TYR A 100 6.07 -16.54 14.05
N ASP A 101 6.74 -16.49 15.21
CA ASP A 101 6.13 -16.48 16.53
C ASP A 101 5.12 -15.33 16.65
N ARG A 102 3.90 -15.69 17.01
CA ARG A 102 2.81 -14.73 17.21
C ARG A 102 3.13 -13.69 18.28
N ASN A 103 3.88 -14.07 19.32
CA ASN A 103 4.13 -13.22 20.48
C ASN A 103 5.14 -12.11 20.19
N THR A 104 5.78 -12.13 19.02
CA THR A 104 6.69 -11.08 18.56
C THR A 104 6.05 -10.15 17.55
N SER A 105 4.73 -10.21 17.38
CA SER A 105 3.97 -9.48 16.37
C SER A 105 2.96 -8.56 17.03
N ILE A 106 2.83 -7.34 16.53
CA ILE A 106 1.74 -6.42 16.94
C ILE A 106 0.40 -6.76 16.25
N VAL A 107 0.43 -7.56 15.18
CA VAL A 107 -0.73 -7.87 14.34
C VAL A 107 -1.91 -8.46 15.12
N PRO A 108 -1.73 -9.39 16.08
CA PRO A 108 -2.83 -9.89 16.90
C PRO A 108 -3.56 -8.79 17.66
N ASP A 109 -2.84 -7.81 18.20
CA ASP A 109 -3.45 -6.72 18.99
C ASP A 109 -4.12 -5.71 18.07
N MET A 110 -3.47 -5.37 16.95
CA MET A 110 -4.06 -4.54 15.90
C MET A 110 -5.39 -5.13 15.40
N VAL A 111 -5.47 -6.44 15.17
CA VAL A 111 -6.71 -7.11 14.74
C VAL A 111 -7.81 -7.08 15.80
N ASN A 112 -7.46 -6.99 17.08
CA ASN A 112 -8.42 -6.92 18.19
C ASN A 112 -8.74 -5.48 18.64
N SER A 113 -8.12 -4.48 18.01
CA SER A 113 -8.32 -3.06 18.27
C SER A 113 -9.46 -2.44 17.44
N GLU A 114 -9.79 -1.17 17.66
CA GLU A 114 -10.66 -0.39 16.78
C GLU A 114 -9.93 0.14 15.53
N PHE A 115 -8.61 -0.02 15.43
CA PHE A 115 -7.84 0.31 14.23
C PHE A 115 -8.05 -0.74 13.13
N MET A 116 -8.34 -0.26 11.93
CA MET A 116 -8.46 -1.08 10.73
C MET A 116 -7.35 -0.70 9.75
N PRO A 117 -6.29 -1.51 9.58
CA PRO A 117 -5.27 -1.28 8.57
C PRO A 117 -5.89 -1.22 7.16
N VAL A 118 -5.60 -0.16 6.41
CA VAL A 118 -6.17 0.08 5.06
C VAL A 118 -5.14 0.17 3.95
N GLU A 119 -3.85 0.26 4.28
CA GLU A 119 -2.75 0.19 3.32
C GLU A 119 -1.75 -0.91 3.76
N PRO A 120 -0.91 -1.42 2.85
CA PRO A 120 0.21 -2.27 3.21
C PRO A 120 1.10 -1.62 4.27
N VAL A 121 1.45 -2.38 5.30
CA VAL A 121 2.42 -1.94 6.32
C VAL A 121 3.81 -1.94 5.70
N TYR A 122 4.58 -0.92 6.08
CA TYR A 122 5.94 -0.72 5.62
C TYR A 122 6.89 -0.78 6.80
N ILE A 123 7.95 -1.58 6.71
CA ILE A 123 8.95 -1.70 7.76
C ILE A 123 10.33 -1.42 7.19
N THR A 124 11.05 -0.48 7.80
CA THR A 124 12.44 -0.17 7.46
C THR A 124 13.11 0.56 8.63
N GLY A 125 14.43 0.40 8.76
CA GLY A 125 15.22 1.12 9.76
C GLY A 125 14.68 0.94 11.18
N GLY A 126 14.20 -0.26 11.50
CA GLY A 126 13.69 -0.57 12.83
C GLY A 126 12.32 0.00 13.15
N VAL A 127 11.57 0.57 12.20
CA VAL A 127 10.25 1.18 12.46
C VAL A 127 9.17 0.60 11.55
N GLU A 128 7.98 0.35 12.10
CA GLU A 128 6.78 -0.03 11.34
C GLU A 128 5.89 1.18 11.08
N TYR A 129 5.48 1.37 9.84
CA TYR A 129 4.61 2.45 9.40
C TYR A 129 3.25 1.91 8.98
N TRP A 130 2.21 2.43 9.62
CA TRP A 130 0.85 1.96 9.51
C TRP A 130 -0.06 3.06 9.00
N THR A 131 -1.02 2.67 8.17
CA THR A 131 -2.15 3.52 7.82
C THR A 131 -3.43 2.81 8.23
N VAL A 132 -4.13 3.41 9.18
CA VAL A 132 -5.30 2.81 9.82
C VAL A 132 -6.52 3.69 9.69
N LEU A 133 -7.68 3.07 9.62
CA LEU A 133 -8.97 3.72 9.76
C LEU A 133 -9.51 3.47 11.16
N VAL A 134 -10.07 4.50 11.79
CA VAL A 134 -10.69 4.38 13.11
C VAL A 134 -11.88 5.33 13.22
N LYS A 135 -12.85 5.01 14.07
CA LYS A 135 -13.92 5.96 14.39
C LYS A 135 -13.32 7.16 15.13
N ALA A 136 -13.77 8.36 14.78
CA ALA A 136 -13.19 9.59 15.29
C ALA A 136 -13.27 9.74 16.82
N ASP A 137 -14.29 9.14 17.43
CA ASP A 137 -14.53 9.11 18.87
C ASP A 137 -13.70 8.03 19.61
N GLN A 138 -13.24 6.99 18.91
CA GLN A 138 -12.39 5.93 19.48
C GLN A 138 -10.89 6.24 19.39
N LEU A 139 -10.48 7.14 18.49
CA LEU A 139 -9.06 7.42 18.22
C LEU A 139 -8.24 7.74 19.49
N GLY A 140 -8.78 8.55 20.41
CA GLY A 140 -8.04 8.94 21.62
C GLY A 140 -7.75 7.74 22.51
N ASP A 141 -8.80 6.99 22.85
CA ASP A 141 -8.73 5.82 23.73
C ASP A 141 -7.84 4.72 23.13
N GLU A 142 -7.92 4.49 21.81
CA GLU A 142 -7.13 3.46 21.13
C GLU A 142 -5.64 3.81 21.10
N VAL A 143 -5.28 5.07 20.80
CA VAL A 143 -3.87 5.52 20.82
C VAL A 143 -3.30 5.43 22.23
N GLU A 144 -4.08 5.81 23.25
CA GLU A 144 -3.64 5.69 24.64
C GLU A 144 -3.41 4.23 25.01
N SER A 145 -4.34 3.33 24.66
CA SER A 145 -4.21 1.89 24.90
C SER A 145 -2.96 1.30 24.24
N MET A 146 -2.71 1.60 22.96
CA MET A 146 -1.51 1.10 22.28
C MET A 146 -0.21 1.61 22.91
N ARG A 147 -0.20 2.86 23.39
CA ARG A 147 0.97 3.47 24.06
C ARG A 147 1.31 2.87 25.42
N GLU A 148 0.43 2.05 26.00
CA GLU A 148 0.75 1.32 27.23
C GLU A 148 1.76 0.20 27.00
N GLU A 149 1.79 -0.37 25.78
CA GLU A 149 2.61 -1.52 25.43
C GLU A 149 3.65 -1.21 24.34
N TYR A 150 3.36 -0.26 23.45
CA TYR A 150 4.14 0.05 22.26
C TYR A 150 4.58 1.51 22.23
N ASP A 151 5.71 1.79 21.57
CA ASP A 151 6.12 3.16 21.29
C ASP A 151 5.42 3.62 20.00
N VAL A 152 4.42 4.50 20.13
CA VAL A 152 3.53 4.90 19.03
C VAL A 152 3.47 6.41 18.87
N ASP A 153 3.79 6.86 17.66
CA ASP A 153 3.70 8.25 17.24
C ASP A 153 2.73 8.42 16.07
N ILE A 154 1.93 9.49 16.13
CA ILE A 154 1.00 9.85 15.07
C ILE A 154 1.69 10.82 14.13
N ASP A 155 1.82 10.44 12.87
CA ASP A 155 2.39 11.28 11.82
C ASP A 155 1.35 12.24 11.23
N ALA A 156 0.15 11.72 10.94
CA ALA A 156 -0.92 12.51 10.34
C ALA A 156 -2.31 11.97 10.69
N ILE A 157 -3.30 12.88 10.70
CA ILE A 157 -4.71 12.56 10.87
C ILE A 157 -5.49 13.24 9.75
N HIS A 158 -6.16 12.45 8.96
CA HIS A 158 -7.04 12.88 7.87
C HIS A 158 -8.47 12.50 8.20
N GLN A 159 -9.42 13.35 7.80
CA GLN A 159 -10.83 13.00 7.85
C GLN A 159 -11.12 12.02 6.72
N ALA A 160 -11.84 10.93 7.00
CA ALA A 160 -12.30 10.02 5.95
C ALA A 160 -13.50 10.68 5.24
N ASP A 161 -13.22 11.52 4.26
CA ASP A 161 -14.25 12.23 3.49
C ASP A 161 -14.89 11.29 2.45
N PRO A 162 -16.23 11.08 2.48
CA PRO A 162 -16.98 10.34 1.47
C PRO A 162 -16.66 10.69 0.01
N GLU A 163 -16.30 11.94 -0.29
CA GLU A 163 -15.98 12.42 -1.63
C GLU A 163 -14.48 12.25 -1.98
N GLU A 164 -13.58 12.25 -0.99
CA GLU A 164 -12.15 11.95 -1.16
C GLU A 164 -11.79 10.47 -0.95
N ASN A 165 -12.78 9.64 -0.56
CA ASN A 165 -12.70 8.19 -0.30
C ASN A 165 -12.30 7.33 -1.52
N VAL A 166 -11.83 7.96 -2.58
CA VAL A 166 -10.98 7.35 -3.60
C VAL A 166 -9.79 6.62 -2.95
N GLU A 167 -9.36 6.97 -1.73
CA GLU A 167 -8.31 6.23 -1.01
C GLU A 167 -8.72 4.82 -0.50
N PHE A 168 -10.01 4.45 -0.52
CA PHE A 168 -10.46 3.06 -0.28
C PHE A 168 -10.56 2.21 -1.56
N ALA A 169 -10.50 2.88 -2.70
CA ALA A 169 -10.48 2.24 -3.99
C ALA A 169 -9.04 1.74 -4.24
N ASP A 170 -8.90 0.49 -4.68
CA ASP A 170 -7.60 0.01 -5.19
C ASP A 170 -7.13 1.00 -6.26
N PHE A 171 -5.82 1.14 -6.49
CA PHE A 171 -5.27 2.07 -7.48
C PHE A 171 -6.03 2.01 -8.82
N VAL A 172 -6.49 0.82 -9.20
CA VAL A 172 -7.32 0.59 -10.39
C VAL A 172 -8.66 1.33 -10.33
N ASP A 173 -9.39 1.26 -9.22
CA ASP A 173 -10.68 1.93 -9.04
C ASP A 173 -10.49 3.47 -9.03
N GLN A 174 -9.41 3.94 -8.41
CA GLN A 174 -9.05 5.35 -8.39
C GLN A 174 -8.74 5.93 -9.77
N VAL A 175 -8.12 5.10 -10.63
CA VAL A 175 -7.90 5.42 -12.04
C VAL A 175 -9.23 5.38 -12.78
N TYR A 176 -10.03 4.34 -12.55
CA TYR A 176 -11.32 4.12 -13.20
C TYR A 176 -12.28 5.30 -12.98
N ASP A 177 -12.44 5.76 -11.74
CA ASP A 177 -13.33 6.87 -11.40
C ASP A 177 -12.88 8.22 -11.98
N ARG A 178 -11.56 8.39 -12.20
CA ARG A 178 -11.01 9.61 -12.79
C ARG A 178 -11.09 9.61 -14.31
N LEU A 179 -11.04 8.46 -14.98
CA LEU A 179 -11.09 8.38 -16.43
C LEU A 179 -12.53 8.49 -16.93
N SER A 180 -12.76 9.22 -18.03
CA SER A 180 -14.04 9.10 -18.73
C SER A 180 -14.07 7.79 -19.52
N ASP A 181 -15.27 7.28 -19.83
CA ASP A 181 -15.44 6.08 -20.67
C ASP A 181 -14.61 6.15 -21.96
N ARG A 182 -14.59 7.31 -22.62
CA ARG A 182 -13.81 7.52 -23.85
C ARG A 182 -12.30 7.55 -23.62
N GLN A 183 -11.84 8.03 -22.47
CA GLN A 183 -10.41 7.96 -22.10
C GLN A 183 -10.01 6.52 -21.82
N THR A 184 -10.80 5.78 -21.04
CA THR A 184 -10.59 4.36 -20.75
C THR A 184 -10.57 3.53 -22.04
N GLU A 185 -11.59 3.69 -22.89
CA GLU A 185 -11.69 3.00 -24.19
C GLU A 185 -10.48 3.31 -25.07
N SER A 186 -10.05 4.58 -25.14
CA SER A 186 -8.89 4.98 -25.94
C SER A 186 -7.59 4.35 -25.42
N LEU A 187 -7.35 4.39 -24.10
CA LEU A 187 -6.15 3.82 -23.49
C LEU A 187 -6.08 2.30 -23.66
N VAL A 188 -7.19 1.60 -23.41
CA VAL A 188 -7.29 0.15 -23.52
C VAL A 188 -7.11 -0.30 -24.96
N GLU A 189 -7.80 0.34 -25.91
CA GLU A 189 -7.65 -0.03 -27.32
C GLU A 189 -6.22 0.24 -27.79
N ALA A 190 -5.66 1.41 -27.51
CA ALA A 190 -4.28 1.76 -27.85
C ALA A 190 -3.26 0.74 -27.30
N GLN A 191 -3.40 0.34 -26.04
CA GLN A 191 -2.57 -0.71 -25.43
C GLN A 191 -2.74 -2.06 -26.14
N ARG A 192 -3.98 -2.47 -26.39
CA ARG A 192 -4.31 -3.75 -27.03
C ARG A 192 -3.73 -3.89 -28.44
N ILE A 193 -3.61 -2.77 -29.16
CA ILE A 193 -3.11 -2.76 -30.54
C ILE A 193 -1.65 -2.33 -30.67
N GLY A 194 -0.92 -2.25 -29.55
CA GLY A 194 0.53 -2.01 -29.57
C GLY A 194 0.94 -0.56 -29.84
N TYR A 195 0.04 0.41 -29.59
CA TYR A 195 0.35 1.84 -29.72
C TYR A 195 1.46 2.30 -28.77
N TYR A 196 1.61 1.66 -27.60
CA TYR A 196 2.63 1.99 -26.59
C TYR A 196 3.90 1.15 -26.70
N ASN A 197 3.96 0.17 -27.61
CA ASN A 197 5.12 -0.71 -27.75
C ASN A 197 6.32 0.02 -28.36
N TRP A 198 7.51 -0.52 -28.15
CA TRP A 198 8.72 -0.11 -28.84
C TRP A 198 9.34 -1.28 -29.64
N PRO A 199 9.49 -1.18 -30.97
CA PRO A 199 8.97 -0.10 -31.82
C PRO A 199 7.43 -0.09 -31.82
N ARG A 200 6.86 1.10 -32.04
CA ARG A 200 5.40 1.28 -32.09
C ARG A 200 4.80 0.46 -33.24
N GLU A 201 3.81 -0.37 -32.93
CA GLU A 201 3.18 -1.27 -33.91
C GLU A 201 2.11 -0.57 -34.76
N VAL A 202 1.42 0.42 -34.17
CA VAL A 202 0.37 1.20 -34.84
C VAL A 202 0.44 2.68 -34.49
N SER A 203 0.00 3.52 -35.43
CA SER A 203 -0.10 4.97 -35.29
C SER A 203 -1.34 5.41 -34.52
N ALA A 204 -1.35 6.67 -34.08
CA ALA A 204 -2.55 7.28 -33.47
C ALA A 204 -3.72 7.37 -34.46
N ASN A 205 -3.46 7.45 -35.77
CA ASN A 205 -4.52 7.43 -36.79
C ASN A 205 -5.22 6.07 -36.78
N GLU A 206 -4.48 4.97 -36.69
CA GLU A 206 -5.06 3.63 -36.66
C GLU A 206 -5.84 3.37 -35.37
N VAL A 207 -5.44 3.97 -34.24
CA VAL A 207 -6.27 3.98 -33.02
C VAL A 207 -7.56 4.78 -33.24
N ALA A 208 -7.47 5.95 -33.89
CA ALA A 208 -8.63 6.80 -34.19
C ALA A 208 -9.64 6.08 -35.10
N ASP A 209 -9.14 5.39 -36.13
CA ASP A 209 -9.95 4.62 -37.08
C ASP A 209 -10.68 3.46 -36.38
N ARG A 210 -10.03 2.80 -35.41
CA ARG A 210 -10.65 1.73 -34.59
C ARG A 210 -11.78 2.24 -33.71
N LEU A 211 -11.67 3.47 -33.22
CA LEU A 211 -12.60 4.08 -32.26
C LEU A 211 -13.65 4.98 -32.92
N ASP A 212 -13.63 5.10 -34.25
CA ASP A 212 -14.51 5.96 -35.04
C ASP A 212 -14.50 7.42 -34.55
N VAL A 213 -13.30 7.96 -34.30
CA VAL A 213 -13.08 9.35 -33.88
C VAL A 213 -12.01 10.02 -34.72
N SER A 214 -11.91 11.35 -34.64
CA SER A 214 -10.83 12.07 -35.31
C SER A 214 -9.48 11.82 -34.64
N ASN A 215 -8.40 11.90 -35.41
CA ASN A 215 -7.05 11.79 -34.85
C ASN A 215 -6.75 12.82 -33.73
N PRO A 216 -7.13 14.12 -33.87
CA PRO A 216 -7.01 15.07 -32.76
C PRO A 216 -7.79 14.63 -31.52
N THR A 217 -8.99 14.09 -31.68
CA THR A 217 -9.84 13.62 -30.58
C THR A 217 -9.21 12.44 -29.84
N VAL A 218 -8.70 11.42 -30.56
CA VAL A 218 -8.06 10.28 -29.89
C VAL A 218 -6.79 10.72 -29.17
N LEU A 219 -5.98 11.60 -29.76
CA LEU A 219 -4.78 12.13 -29.12
C LEU A 219 -5.11 12.93 -27.85
N GLU A 220 -6.21 13.68 -27.87
CA GLU A 220 -6.71 14.38 -26.68
C GLU A 220 -7.13 13.41 -25.58
N HIS A 221 -7.90 12.37 -25.92
CA HIS A 221 -8.33 11.36 -24.96
C HIS A 221 -7.13 10.60 -24.35
N LEU A 222 -6.19 10.17 -25.19
CA LEU A 222 -4.97 9.49 -24.75
C LEU A 222 -4.17 10.39 -23.81
N ARG A 223 -3.85 11.63 -24.20
CA ARG A 223 -3.07 12.56 -23.34
C ARG A 223 -3.74 12.84 -22.00
N LYS A 224 -5.04 13.12 -21.99
CA LYS A 224 -5.78 13.38 -20.74
C LYS A 224 -5.87 12.14 -19.87
N GLY A 225 -6.08 10.97 -20.48
CA GLY A 225 -6.11 9.69 -19.77
C GLY A 225 -4.76 9.34 -19.17
N GLU A 226 -3.70 9.37 -19.98
CA GLU A 226 -2.31 9.16 -19.58
C GLU A 226 -1.93 10.07 -18.41
N GLN A 227 -2.23 11.37 -18.50
CA GLN A 227 -1.93 12.34 -17.44
C GLN A 227 -2.58 11.96 -16.11
N LYS A 228 -3.86 11.56 -16.12
CA LYS A 228 -4.58 11.16 -14.89
C LYS A 228 -3.96 9.92 -14.26
N VAL A 229 -3.64 8.92 -15.06
CA VAL A 229 -2.98 7.68 -14.60
C VAL A 229 -1.59 7.98 -14.03
N LEU A 230 -0.78 8.74 -14.77
CA LEU A 230 0.60 9.04 -14.38
C LEU A 230 0.67 9.90 -13.12
N ASN A 231 -0.15 10.93 -13.00
CA ASN A 231 -0.16 11.77 -11.80
C ASN A 231 -0.49 10.95 -10.55
N LEU A 232 -1.52 10.10 -10.62
CA LEU A 232 -1.89 9.26 -9.49
C LEU A 232 -0.81 8.23 -9.15
N PHE A 233 -0.22 7.59 -10.17
CA PHE A 233 0.84 6.61 -9.96
C PHE A 233 2.09 7.24 -9.34
N LEU A 234 2.50 8.42 -9.81
CA LEU A 234 3.67 9.12 -9.32
C LEU A 234 3.48 9.67 -7.90
N ASP A 235 2.28 10.13 -7.55
CA ASP A 235 1.95 10.51 -6.17
C ASP A 235 2.12 9.33 -5.21
N LYS A 236 1.51 8.17 -5.52
CA LYS A 236 1.68 6.94 -4.73
C LYS A 236 3.14 6.48 -4.67
N LEU A 237 3.89 6.62 -5.77
CA LEU A 237 5.30 6.24 -5.82
C LEU A 237 6.17 7.14 -4.93
N GLY A 238 5.89 8.45 -4.92
CA GLY A 238 6.59 9.43 -4.09
C GLY A 238 6.38 9.19 -2.59
N ARG A 239 5.14 8.89 -2.18
CA ARG A 239 4.82 8.51 -0.79
C ARG A 239 5.61 7.26 -0.35
N ARG A 240 5.70 6.25 -1.22
CA ARG A 240 6.47 5.01 -0.93
C ARG A 240 7.98 5.20 -0.80
N LYS A 241 8.54 6.28 -1.31
CA LYS A 241 9.98 6.58 -1.19
C LYS A 241 10.31 7.56 -0.07
N GLY A 242 9.30 8.04 0.68
CA GLY A 242 9.48 9.15 1.63
C GLY A 242 9.89 10.47 0.98
N GLU A 243 9.75 10.61 -0.35
CA GLU A 243 10.21 11.78 -1.12
C GLU A 243 9.21 12.95 -1.13
N TYR A 244 8.00 12.74 -0.59
CA TYR A 244 7.00 13.79 -0.39
C TYR A 244 6.61 13.82 1.09
N ARG A 245 7.40 14.58 1.86
CA ARG A 245 7.01 15.14 3.16
C ARG A 245 6.60 16.60 2.97
#